data_AF-A0A821L3M3-F1
#
_entry.id   AF-A0A821L3M3-F1
#
_cell.length_a   1.000
_cell.length_b   1.000
_cell.length_c   1.000
_cell.angle_alpha   90.00
_cell.angle_beta   90.00
_cell.angle_gamma   90.00
#
_symmetry.space_group_name_H-M   'P 1'
#
loop_
_entity.id
_entity.type
_entity.pdbx_description
1 polymer ?
#
loop_
_entity_poly.entity_id
_entity_poly.type
_entity_poly.pdbx_seq_one_letter_code
_entity_poly.pdbx_strand_id
1 'polypeptide(L)'
;EINMLTKDIRIRDLQQVTKEESNQIKEGEEEKTKCYEALCYTDTQIDQTELDEGLSSVSNPLIIEQKTPIRVLHRRTLMTRQRSIFAISATVIDPYHFRLRLTTQAGTYVKEFVHGDLGRTKPNLTIILNRFVDILELDVLAVNIDFPPMLNNENDENEKDGFCDINGK
;
A
#
# COMPACT_ATOMS: atom_id res chain seq x y z
N GLU A 1 -11.16 -14.21 -24.68
CA GLU A 1 -12.61 -14.03 -24.47
C GLU A 1 -12.91 -13.16 -23.26
N ILE A 2 -12.46 -13.52 -22.05
CA ILE A 2 -12.81 -12.82 -20.80
C ILE A 2 -12.53 -11.30 -20.83
N ASN A 3 -11.33 -10.87 -21.24
CA ASN A 3 -10.93 -9.46 -21.28
C ASN A 3 -11.74 -8.58 -22.25
N MET A 4 -12.56 -9.17 -23.12
CA MET A 4 -13.44 -8.41 -24.03
C MET A 4 -14.85 -8.20 -23.45
N LEU A 5 -15.22 -8.95 -22.40
CA LEU A 5 -16.58 -8.96 -21.85
C LEU A 5 -16.84 -7.80 -20.87
N THR A 6 -15.78 -7.19 -20.34
CA THR A 6 -15.89 -6.07 -19.40
C THR A 6 -14.65 -5.17 -19.50
N LYS A 7 -14.83 -3.91 -19.10
CA LYS A 7 -13.78 -2.90 -18.96
C LYS A 7 -13.33 -2.73 -17.51
N ASP A 8 -14.04 -3.31 -16.55
CA ASP A 8 -13.79 -3.10 -15.11
C ASP A 8 -12.62 -3.94 -14.59
N ILE A 9 -12.35 -5.08 -15.24
CA ILE A 9 -11.25 -5.98 -14.90
C ILE A 9 -10.53 -6.47 -16.15
N ARG A 10 -9.24 -6.77 -15.99
CA ARG A 10 -8.42 -7.46 -17.00
C ARG A 10 -7.66 -8.61 -16.32
N ILE A 11 -7.67 -9.77 -16.94
CA ILE A 11 -6.95 -10.96 -16.50
C ILE A 11 -5.69 -11.12 -17.36
N ARG A 12 -4.57 -11.44 -16.70
CA ARG A 12 -3.28 -11.82 -17.31
C ARG A 12 -2.79 -13.12 -16.69
N ASP A 13 -1.84 -13.78 -17.35
CA ASP A 13 -1.15 -14.99 -16.86
C ASP A 13 -2.08 -16.14 -16.46
N LEU A 14 -3.25 -16.25 -17.14
CA LEU A 14 -4.22 -17.30 -16.87
C LEU A 14 -3.66 -18.66 -17.29
N GLN A 15 -3.53 -19.55 -16.32
CA GLN A 15 -2.97 -20.89 -16.52
C GLN A 15 -3.64 -21.91 -15.60
N GLN A 16 -3.57 -23.19 -15.97
CA GLN A 16 -3.94 -24.27 -15.07
C GLN A 16 -2.86 -24.41 -14.00
N VAL A 17 -3.29 -24.53 -12.75
CA VAL A 17 -2.41 -24.69 -11.58
C VAL A 17 -2.82 -25.93 -10.79
N THR A 18 -1.85 -26.55 -10.15
CA THR A 18 -2.02 -27.64 -9.21
C THR A 18 -2.45 -27.13 -7.83
N LYS A 19 -2.88 -28.05 -6.96
CA LYS A 19 -3.26 -27.70 -5.59
C LYS A 19 -2.05 -27.20 -4.80
N GLU A 20 -0.89 -27.80 -5.02
CA GLU A 20 0.38 -27.45 -4.39
C GLU A 20 0.79 -26.03 -4.73
N GLU A 21 0.70 -25.66 -6.01
CA GLU A 21 0.96 -24.29 -6.49
C GLU A 21 -0.03 -23.26 -5.91
N SER A 22 -1.29 -23.64 -5.72
CA SER A 22 -2.28 -22.75 -5.09
C SER A 22 -1.96 -22.41 -3.63
N ASN A 23 -1.17 -23.22 -2.93
CA ASN A 23 -0.74 -22.93 -1.56
C ASN A 23 0.30 -21.80 -1.52
N GLN A 24 1.13 -21.65 -2.56
CA GLN A 24 2.12 -20.57 -2.65
C GLN A 24 1.49 -19.19 -2.62
N ILE A 25 0.27 -19.05 -3.17
CA ILE A 25 -0.52 -17.81 -3.10
C ILE A 25 -0.89 -17.48 -1.65
N LYS A 26 -1.28 -18.48 -0.87
CA LYS A 26 -1.70 -18.30 0.53
C LYS A 26 -0.53 -17.93 1.43
N GLU A 27 0.61 -18.60 1.25
CA GLU A 27 1.85 -18.27 1.95
C GLU A 27 2.30 -16.84 1.60
N GLY A 28 2.19 -16.45 0.32
CA GLY A 28 2.49 -15.11 -0.14
C GLY A 28 1.57 -14.01 0.42
N GLU A 29 0.37 -14.34 0.89
CA GLU A 29 -0.57 -13.36 1.46
C GLU A 29 -0.04 -12.72 2.75
N GLU A 30 0.76 -13.46 3.54
CA GLU A 30 1.22 -13.04 4.86
C GLU A 30 2.65 -12.48 4.86
N GLU A 31 3.50 -12.94 3.94
CA GLU A 31 4.94 -12.62 3.95
C GLU A 31 5.32 -11.52 2.97
N LYS A 32 4.54 -11.32 1.91
CA LYS A 32 4.96 -10.45 0.80
C LYS A 32 4.59 -8.99 1.01
N THR A 33 5.33 -8.13 0.33
CA THR A 33 5.11 -6.70 0.38
C THR A 33 4.09 -6.25 -0.65
N LYS A 34 3.41 -5.15 -0.33
CA LYS A 34 2.42 -4.54 -1.20
C LYS A 34 2.75 -3.08 -1.40
N CYS A 35 2.60 -2.64 -2.64
CA CYS A 35 2.73 -1.27 -3.05
C CYS A 35 1.39 -0.60 -3.23
N TYR A 36 1.31 0.64 -2.77
CA TYR A 36 0.13 1.45 -2.87
C TYR A 36 0.46 2.86 -3.34
N GLU A 37 -0.49 3.45 -4.06
CA GLU A 37 -0.57 4.90 -4.26
C GLU A 37 -1.91 5.38 -3.70
N ALA A 38 -1.89 6.47 -2.94
CA ALA A 38 -3.07 7.04 -2.34
C ALA A 38 -3.17 8.53 -2.67
N LEU A 39 -4.37 8.99 -2.99
CA LEU A 39 -4.69 10.42 -3.00
C LEU A 39 -5.10 10.82 -1.59
N CYS A 40 -4.32 11.71 -0.98
CA CYS A 40 -4.55 12.19 0.37
C CYS A 40 -5.02 13.65 0.35
N TYR A 41 -5.85 14.00 1.33
CA TYR A 41 -6.35 15.35 1.59
C TYR A 41 -5.82 15.85 2.93
N THR A 42 -5.52 17.14 3.02
CA THR A 42 -5.22 17.85 4.27
C THR A 42 -6.21 18.97 4.53
N ASP A 43 -6.54 19.22 5.81
CA ASP A 43 -7.42 20.34 6.20
C ASP A 43 -6.77 21.72 6.09
N THR A 44 -5.46 21.74 5.94
CA THR A 44 -4.58 22.91 5.93
C THR A 44 -3.65 22.81 4.74
N GLN A 45 -3.26 23.96 4.18
CA GLN A 45 -2.38 23.97 3.01
C GLN A 45 -1.03 23.31 3.33
N ILE A 46 -0.54 22.46 2.43
CA ILE A 46 0.74 21.77 2.55
C ILE A 46 1.56 22.00 1.29
N ASP A 47 2.83 22.36 1.46
CA ASP A 47 3.80 22.39 0.38
C ASP A 47 4.75 21.18 0.38
N GLN A 48 5.53 21.04 -0.68
CA GLN A 48 6.43 19.89 -0.84
C GLN A 48 7.52 19.87 0.24
N THR A 49 7.96 21.03 0.72
CA THR A 49 9.00 21.12 1.76
C THR A 49 8.47 20.60 3.08
N GLU A 50 7.28 21.02 3.51
CA GLU A 50 6.63 20.50 4.72
C GLU A 50 6.41 18.98 4.66
N LEU A 51 6.02 18.47 3.50
CA LEU A 51 5.80 17.05 3.26
C LEU A 51 7.12 16.25 3.37
N ASP A 52 8.19 16.73 2.74
CA ASP A 52 9.51 16.11 2.77
C ASP A 52 10.12 16.16 4.18
N GLU A 53 9.96 17.28 4.90
CA GLU A 53 10.40 17.42 6.29
C GLU A 53 9.69 16.44 7.22
N GLY A 54 8.36 16.33 7.11
CA GLY A 54 7.57 15.39 7.89
C GLY A 54 7.98 13.94 7.62
N LEU A 55 8.14 13.57 6.36
CA LEU A 55 8.49 12.19 5.98
C LEU A 55 9.95 11.83 6.24
N SER A 56 10.90 12.77 6.12
CA SER A 56 12.31 12.51 6.42
C SER A 56 12.59 12.32 7.92
N SER A 57 11.67 12.78 8.78
CA SER A 57 11.77 12.61 10.23
C SER A 57 11.50 11.18 10.73
N VAL A 58 10.90 10.33 9.89
CA VAL A 58 10.49 8.97 10.29
C VAL A 58 11.61 7.95 10.07
N SER A 59 11.62 6.88 10.86
CA SER A 59 12.56 5.78 10.65
C SER A 59 12.28 5.06 9.33
N ASN A 60 13.32 4.50 8.71
CA ASN A 60 13.18 3.63 7.54
C ASN A 60 13.86 2.27 7.81
N PRO A 61 13.12 1.16 7.98
CA PRO A 61 11.65 1.06 7.89
C PRO A 61 10.93 1.76 9.05
N LEU A 62 9.71 2.24 8.79
CA LEU A 62 8.83 2.80 9.79
C LEU A 62 7.99 1.69 10.41
N ILE A 63 8.13 1.53 11.73
CA ILE A 63 7.34 0.57 12.50
C ILE A 63 6.08 1.26 13.04
N ILE A 64 4.92 0.68 12.77
CA ILE A 64 3.62 1.16 13.24
C ILE A 64 2.87 0.09 14.03
N GLU A 65 2.10 0.51 15.02
CA GLU A 65 1.16 -0.31 15.76
C GLU A 65 -0.25 -0.05 15.27
N GLN A 66 -0.90 -1.07 14.71
CA GLN A 66 -2.28 -0.99 14.24
C GLN A 66 -3.19 -1.85 15.10
N LYS A 67 -4.10 -1.23 15.84
CA LYS A 67 -5.28 -1.94 16.34
C LYS A 67 -6.16 -2.34 15.16
N THR A 68 -6.87 -3.44 15.32
CA THR A 68 -7.84 -3.91 14.32
C THR A 68 -8.80 -2.77 13.98
N PRO A 69 -8.87 -2.31 12.72
CA PRO A 69 -9.61 -1.10 12.35
C PRO A 69 -11.08 -1.15 12.75
N ILE A 70 -11.65 -0.01 13.17
CA ILE A 70 -13.07 0.06 13.58
C ILE A 70 -13.99 -0.54 12.51
N ARG A 71 -13.77 -0.16 11.25
CA ARG A 71 -14.57 -0.61 10.10
C ARG A 71 -14.56 -2.13 9.87
N VAL A 72 -13.63 -2.87 10.47
CA VAL A 72 -13.54 -4.34 10.34
C VAL A 72 -13.73 -5.08 11.68
N LEU A 73 -13.94 -4.37 12.80
CA LEU A 73 -14.10 -5.00 14.12
C LEU A 73 -15.26 -5.98 14.20
N HIS A 74 -16.33 -5.79 13.42
CA HIS A 74 -17.48 -6.69 13.39
C HIS A 74 -17.14 -8.10 12.84
N ARG A 75 -16.00 -8.26 12.16
CA ARG A 75 -15.60 -9.51 11.49
C ARG A 75 -14.20 -10.00 11.86
N ARG A 76 -13.44 -9.22 12.62
CA ARG A 76 -12.06 -9.55 13.02
C ARG A 76 -11.88 -9.33 14.51
N THR A 77 -11.17 -10.25 15.15
CA THR A 77 -10.81 -10.13 16.57
C THR A 77 -10.03 -8.86 16.83
N LEU A 78 -10.42 -8.12 17.87
CA LEU A 78 -9.70 -6.94 18.34
C LEU A 78 -8.29 -7.35 18.79
N MET A 79 -7.29 -6.88 18.06
CA MET A 79 -5.88 -7.13 18.33
C MET A 79 -5.04 -5.96 17.81
N THR A 80 -3.96 -5.62 18.53
CA THR A 80 -2.90 -4.72 18.06
C THR A 80 -1.84 -5.54 17.36
N ARG A 81 -1.41 -5.11 16.17
CA ARG A 81 -0.34 -5.74 15.39
C ARG A 81 0.69 -4.70 15.00
N GLN A 82 1.95 -5.06 15.17
CA GLN A 82 3.05 -4.30 14.62
C GLN A 82 3.14 -4.54 13.11
N ARG A 83 3.36 -3.48 12.34
CA ARG A 83 3.52 -3.50 10.88
C ARG A 83 4.69 -2.63 10.46
N SER A 84 5.32 -2.99 9.36
CA SER A 84 6.43 -2.23 8.78
C SER A 84 6.02 -1.55 7.48
N ILE A 85 6.37 -0.27 7.36
CA ILE A 85 6.37 0.49 6.10
C ILE A 85 7.83 0.58 5.67
N PHE A 86 8.17 -0.08 4.56
CA PHE A 86 9.54 -0.21 4.04
C PHE A 86 9.96 0.97 3.16
N ALA A 87 9.00 1.64 2.53
CA ALA A 87 9.26 2.84 1.76
C ALA A 87 8.03 3.75 1.84
N ILE A 88 8.29 5.06 1.91
CA ILE A 88 7.27 6.10 1.90
C ILE A 88 7.81 7.28 1.09
N SER A 89 6.99 7.80 0.19
CA SER A 89 7.27 9.05 -0.51
C SER A 89 5.96 9.75 -0.80
N ALA A 90 6.00 11.06 -0.98
CA ALA A 90 4.81 11.80 -1.32
C ALA A 90 5.11 13.02 -2.21
N THR A 91 4.13 13.41 -3.01
CA THR A 91 4.26 14.51 -3.97
C THR A 91 3.00 15.36 -3.94
N VAL A 92 3.16 16.66 -3.71
CA VAL A 92 2.05 17.61 -3.73
C VAL A 92 1.41 17.69 -5.11
N ILE A 93 0.08 17.69 -5.15
CA ILE A 93 -0.72 17.88 -6.37
C ILE A 93 -1.22 19.32 -6.42
N ASP A 94 -1.78 19.78 -5.31
CA ASP A 94 -2.28 21.13 -5.10
C ASP A 94 -2.20 21.46 -3.60
N PRO A 95 -2.54 22.68 -3.16
CA PRO A 95 -2.34 23.08 -1.76
C PRO A 95 -3.00 22.18 -0.71
N TYR A 96 -4.02 21.38 -1.04
CA TYR A 96 -4.74 20.53 -0.07
C TYR A 96 -4.65 19.05 -0.40
N HIS A 97 -3.93 18.66 -1.45
CA HIS A 97 -3.86 17.27 -1.90
C HIS A 97 -2.43 16.86 -2.26
N PHE A 98 -2.10 15.61 -1.94
CA PHE A 98 -0.84 15.00 -2.32
C PHE A 98 -1.03 13.53 -2.66
N ARG A 99 -0.15 12.99 -3.52
CA ARG A 99 -0.03 11.55 -3.75
C ARG A 99 0.94 10.97 -2.73
N LEU A 100 0.53 9.90 -2.06
CA LEU A 100 1.35 9.13 -1.13
C LEU A 100 1.65 7.77 -1.76
N ARG A 101 2.93 7.41 -1.87
CA ARG A 101 3.36 6.06 -2.25
C ARG A 101 3.91 5.32 -1.05
N LEU A 102 3.53 4.05 -0.93
CA LEU A 102 3.91 3.19 0.20
C LEU A 102 4.28 1.80 -0.27
N THR A 103 5.39 1.28 0.25
CA THR A 103 5.69 -0.15 0.23
C THR A 103 5.59 -0.68 1.65
N THR A 104 4.69 -1.65 1.88
CA THR A 104 4.32 -2.08 3.24
C THR A 104 4.37 -3.59 3.40
N GLN A 105 4.47 -4.05 4.65
CA GLN A 105 4.24 -5.44 5.02
C GLN A 105 2.81 -5.85 4.67
N ALA A 106 2.62 -7.10 4.26
CA ALA A 106 1.31 -7.72 4.15
C ALA A 106 0.42 -7.49 5.37
N GLY A 107 -0.88 -7.27 5.10
CA GLY A 107 -1.88 -7.02 6.14
C GLY A 107 -1.77 -5.66 6.83
N THR A 108 -0.99 -4.72 6.28
CA THR A 108 -0.98 -3.31 6.72
C THR A 108 -2.26 -2.62 6.26
N TYR A 109 -2.93 -1.93 7.19
CA TYR A 109 -4.14 -1.17 6.91
C TYR A 109 -3.78 0.25 6.50
N VAL A 110 -3.59 0.47 5.19
CA VAL A 110 -3.10 1.76 4.64
C VAL A 110 -4.00 2.93 4.98
N LYS A 111 -5.33 2.79 4.82
CA LYS A 111 -6.28 3.86 5.16
C LYS A 111 -6.09 4.34 6.59
N GLU A 112 -5.99 3.38 7.52
CA GLU A 112 -5.83 3.65 8.94
C GLU A 112 -4.43 4.17 9.31
N PHE A 113 -3.40 3.91 8.49
CA PHE A 113 -2.11 4.59 8.60
C PHE A 113 -2.21 6.06 8.16
N VAL A 114 -3.03 6.38 7.16
CA VAL A 114 -3.24 7.77 6.72
C VAL A 114 -4.02 8.57 7.77
N HIS A 115 -5.26 8.17 8.06
CA HIS A 115 -6.17 8.96 8.92
C HIS A 115 -6.06 8.67 10.42
N GLY A 116 -5.34 7.60 10.81
CA GLY A 116 -5.05 7.27 12.21
C GLY A 116 -6.14 6.50 12.96
N ASP A 117 -7.31 6.26 12.36
CA ASP A 117 -8.45 5.52 12.92
C ASP A 117 -8.82 5.99 14.34
N LEU A 118 -8.97 7.30 14.52
CA LEU A 118 -9.23 7.93 15.83
C LEU A 118 -8.15 7.59 16.87
N GLY A 119 -6.88 7.55 16.45
CA GLY A 119 -5.73 7.28 17.32
C GLY A 119 -5.46 5.80 17.59
N ARG A 120 -6.07 4.90 16.81
CA ARG A 120 -5.90 3.44 16.92
C ARG A 120 -4.73 2.89 16.11
N THR A 121 -4.17 3.69 15.20
CA THR A 121 -2.90 3.43 14.52
C THR A 121 -1.87 4.46 14.95
N LYS A 122 -0.68 4.04 15.38
CA LYS A 122 0.41 4.94 15.79
C LYS A 122 1.81 4.39 15.41
N PRO A 123 2.73 5.22 14.91
CA PRO A 123 2.46 6.53 14.32
C PRO A 123 1.55 6.41 13.08
N ASN A 124 0.95 7.53 12.67
CA ASN A 124 0.10 7.68 11.49
C ASN A 124 0.40 9.02 10.80
N LEU A 125 -0.08 9.23 9.59
CA LEU A 125 0.29 10.39 8.78
C LEU A 125 -0.19 11.72 9.36
N THR A 126 -1.36 11.72 10.02
CA THR A 126 -1.86 12.88 10.78
C THR A 126 -0.89 13.30 11.90
N ILE A 127 -0.28 12.34 12.60
CA ILE A 127 0.74 12.60 13.63
C ILE A 127 2.05 13.07 12.97
N ILE A 128 2.48 12.41 11.90
CA ILE A 128 3.76 12.67 11.22
C ILE A 128 3.78 14.08 10.63
N LEU A 129 2.69 14.52 10.00
CA LEU A 129 2.57 15.84 9.36
C LEU A 129 1.98 16.91 10.30
N ASN A 130 1.68 16.55 11.55
CA ASN A 130 1.07 17.42 12.56
C ASN A 130 -0.17 18.19 12.05
N ARG A 131 -1.05 17.52 11.31
CA ARG A 131 -2.27 18.09 10.72
C ARG A 131 -3.27 17.00 10.39
N PHE A 132 -4.54 17.33 10.19
CA PHE A 132 -5.51 16.32 9.75
C PHE A 132 -5.17 15.85 8.33
N VAL A 133 -5.12 14.53 8.16
CA VAL A 133 -4.96 13.88 6.86
C VAL A 133 -6.04 12.82 6.69
N ASP A 134 -6.67 12.80 5.53
CA ASP A 134 -7.59 11.73 5.13
C ASP A 134 -7.24 11.18 3.74
N ILE A 135 -7.84 10.06 3.38
CA ILE A 135 -7.59 9.34 2.14
C ILE A 135 -8.83 9.35 1.24
N LEU A 136 -8.66 9.85 0.02
CA LEU A 136 -9.73 9.94 -0.98
C LEU A 136 -9.73 8.71 -1.90
N GLU A 137 -8.55 8.32 -2.38
CA GLU A 137 -8.35 7.20 -3.31
C GLU A 137 -7.21 6.31 -2.83
N LEU A 138 -7.26 5.03 -3.21
CA LEU A 138 -6.23 4.05 -2.87
C LEU A 138 -6.14 2.99 -3.95
N ASP A 139 -5.01 2.94 -4.63
CA ASP A 139 -4.67 1.96 -5.64
C ASP A 139 -3.61 0.99 -5.11
N VAL A 140 -3.73 -0.28 -5.51
CA VAL A 140 -2.69 -1.29 -5.31
C VAL A 140 -1.86 -1.35 -6.58
N LEU A 141 -0.62 -0.84 -6.53
CA LEU A 141 0.26 -0.81 -7.69
C LEU A 141 0.91 -2.17 -7.96
N ALA A 142 1.33 -2.84 -6.89
CA ALA A 142 1.98 -4.14 -6.98
C ALA A 142 1.69 -5.00 -5.75
N VAL A 143 1.61 -6.30 -6.00
CA VAL A 143 1.64 -7.35 -4.98
C VAL A 143 2.85 -8.20 -5.29
N ASN A 144 3.88 -8.14 -4.44
CA ASN A 144 5.19 -8.71 -4.73
C ASN A 144 5.20 -10.23 -4.49
N ILE A 145 4.45 -10.97 -5.31
CA ILE A 145 4.36 -12.43 -5.31
C ILE A 145 4.91 -12.93 -6.65
N ASP A 146 5.91 -13.81 -6.59
CA ASP A 146 6.53 -14.46 -7.76
C ASP A 146 5.70 -15.66 -8.23
N PHE A 147 4.37 -15.50 -8.28
CA PHE A 147 3.42 -16.53 -8.66
C PHE A 147 2.07 -15.90 -9.11
N PRO A 148 1.41 -16.41 -10.16
CA PRO A 148 1.87 -17.49 -11.03
C PRO A 148 3.05 -17.03 -11.92
N PRO A 149 3.83 -17.97 -12.49
CA PRO A 149 4.87 -17.62 -13.45
C PRO A 149 4.29 -16.78 -14.59
N MET A 150 4.97 -15.70 -14.94
CA MET A 150 4.55 -14.87 -16.06
C MET A 150 4.61 -15.68 -17.35
N LEU A 151 3.55 -15.62 -18.15
CA LEU A 151 3.57 -16.18 -19.49
C LEU A 151 4.35 -15.21 -20.37
N ASN A 152 5.37 -15.69 -21.08
CA ASN A 152 6.20 -14.87 -21.98
C ASN A 152 5.32 -14.09 -22.96
N ASN A 153 5.06 -12.83 -22.65
CA ASN A 153 4.49 -11.87 -23.58
C ASN A 153 5.63 -10.93 -23.96
N GLU A 154 6.12 -11.03 -25.19
CA GLU A 154 7.21 -10.21 -25.75
C GLU A 154 6.89 -8.69 -25.82
N ASN A 155 5.85 -8.20 -25.13
CA ASN A 155 5.33 -6.84 -25.26
C ASN A 155 5.18 -6.07 -23.93
N ASP A 156 5.59 -6.62 -22.79
CA ASP A 156 5.53 -5.91 -21.49
C ASP A 156 6.94 -5.65 -20.93
N GLU A 157 7.80 -5.00 -21.72
CA GLU A 157 8.92 -4.23 -21.17
C GLU A 157 8.39 -2.92 -20.59
N ASN A 158 7.65 -2.99 -19.49
CA ASN A 158 7.33 -1.79 -18.70
C ASN A 158 8.33 -1.69 -17.55
N GLU A 159 8.92 -0.50 -17.43
CA GLU A 159 9.83 -0.08 -16.37
C GLU A 159 9.39 -0.65 -15.02
N LYS A 160 10.21 -1.52 -14.42
CA LYS A 160 10.03 -1.88 -13.02
C LYS A 160 10.10 -0.58 -12.23
N ASP A 161 8.97 -0.15 -11.66
CA ASP A 161 8.95 0.98 -10.73
C ASP A 161 9.84 0.62 -9.54
N GLY A 162 11.04 1.19 -9.51
CA GLY A 162 12.06 0.90 -8.51
C GLY A 162 11.61 1.21 -7.08
N PHE A 163 10.54 1.98 -6.90
CA PHE A 163 9.93 2.21 -5.60
C PHE A 163 9.31 0.93 -5.00
N CYS A 164 8.83 0.03 -5.85
CA CYS A 164 8.15 -1.19 -5.44
C CYS A 164 9.04 -2.41 -5.28
N ASP A 165 10.25 -2.36 -5.84
CA ASP A 165 11.22 -3.43 -5.77
C ASP A 165 12.15 -3.25 -4.56
N ILE A 166 11.68 -3.68 -3.39
CA ILE A 166 12.51 -3.66 -2.16
C ILE A 166 13.57 -4.79 -2.14
N ASN A 167 13.48 -5.75 -3.05
CA ASN A 167 14.41 -6.88 -3.16
C ASN A 167 15.50 -6.61 -4.22
N GLY A 168 15.51 -5.43 -4.84
CA GLY A 168 16.49 -4.98 -5.83
C GLY A 168 17.86 -4.55 -5.28
N LYS A 169 18.38 -5.28 -4.27
CA LYS A 169 19.80 -5.28 -3.88
C LYS A 169 20.31 -6.71 -3.77
#